data_AF-A0A842V859-F1
#
_entry.id   AF-A0A842V859-F1
#
_cell.length_a   1.000
_cell.length_b   1.000
_cell.length_c   1.000
_cell.angle_alpha   90.00
_cell.angle_beta   90.00
_cell.angle_gamma   90.00
#
_symmetry.space_group_name_H-M   'P 1'
#
loop_
_entity.id
_entity.type
_entity.pdbx_description
1 polymer ?
#
loop_
_entity_poly.entity_id
_entity_poly.type
_entity_poly.pdbx_seq_one_letter_code
_entity_poly.pdbx_strand_id
1 'polypeptide(L)'
;MATLKKFLTLGLKVAKASKRSAQQCVEKCMEAGVLSPKEGKQILKDVYSEVTSEGKKVAKYMKREMKSEMGKARKYTEKKLKKMAKKPSKKSGKSTKKRSSKKSGKKSTSGKGKSKKSSSKSSKKRSGRKSSRKSKK
;
A
#
# COMPACT_ATOMS: atom_id res chain seq x y z
N MET A 1 -7.73 -6.22 5.84
CA MET A 1 -8.16 -7.09 4.70
C MET A 1 -9.65 -6.97 4.41
N ALA A 2 -10.53 -7.18 5.39
CA ALA A 2 -11.99 -7.14 5.20
C ALA A 2 -12.52 -5.83 4.57
N THR A 3 -11.99 -4.66 4.99
CA THR A 3 -12.38 -3.35 4.46
C THR A 3 -12.02 -3.18 2.99
N LEU A 4 -10.83 -3.64 2.58
CA LEU A 4 -10.37 -3.55 1.19
C LEU A 4 -11.21 -4.44 0.26
N LYS A 5 -11.60 -5.64 0.73
CA LYS A 5 -12.51 -6.53 0.00
C LYS A 5 -13.88 -5.89 -0.20
N LYS A 6 -14.41 -5.21 0.82
CA LYS A 6 -15.67 -4.44 0.71
C LYS A 6 -15.58 -3.33 -0.33
N PHE A 7 -14.51 -2.52 -0.30
CA PHE A 7 -14.29 -1.44 -1.27
C PHE A 7 -14.17 -1.95 -2.72
N LEU A 8 -13.42 -3.03 -2.94
CA LEU A 8 -13.29 -3.63 -4.28
C LEU A 8 -14.63 -4.18 -4.78
N THR A 9 -15.42 -4.82 -3.91
CA THR A 9 -16.76 -5.30 -4.27
C THR A 9 -17.71 -4.15 -4.59
N LEU A 10 -17.66 -3.05 -3.82
CA LEU A 10 -18.44 -1.83 -4.08
C LEU A 10 -18.06 -1.21 -5.44
N GLY A 11 -16.76 -1.06 -5.71
CA GLY A 11 -16.28 -0.56 -7.00
C GLY A 11 -16.71 -1.42 -8.18
N LEU A 12 -16.72 -2.76 -8.04
CA LEU A 12 -17.24 -3.67 -9.05
C LEU A 12 -18.75 -3.51 -9.29
N LYS A 13 -19.54 -3.29 -8.23
CA LYS A 13 -20.97 -3.02 -8.36
C LYS A 13 -21.23 -1.71 -9.10
N VAL A 14 -20.50 -0.65 -8.74
CA VAL A 14 -20.59 0.66 -9.41
C VAL A 14 -20.22 0.53 -10.89
N ALA A 15 -19.10 -0.11 -11.22
CA ALA A 15 -18.68 -0.29 -12.62
C ALA A 15 -19.72 -1.07 -13.46
N LYS A 16 -20.34 -2.11 -12.88
CA LYS A 16 -21.44 -2.84 -13.55
C LYS A 16 -22.68 -1.95 -13.76
N ALA A 17 -23.04 -1.16 -12.75
CA ALA A 17 -24.16 -0.23 -12.85
C ALA A 17 -23.91 0.83 -13.94
N SER A 18 -22.71 1.42 -13.98
CA SER A 18 -22.33 2.38 -15.01
C SER A 18 -22.39 1.80 -16.42
N LYS A 19 -21.93 0.56 -16.63
CA LYS A 19 -22.03 -0.11 -17.94
C LYS A 19 -23.48 -0.33 -18.39
N ARG A 20 -24.36 -0.72 -17.47
CA ARG A 20 -25.80 -0.88 -17.76
C ARG A 20 -26.47 0.45 -18.07
N SER A 21 -26.16 1.48 -17.30
CA SER A 21 -26.69 2.82 -17.53
C SER A 21 -26.24 3.38 -18.88
N ALA A 22 -24.96 3.21 -19.26
CA ALA A 22 -24.46 3.58 -20.57
C ALA A 22 -25.18 2.83 -21.70
N GLN A 23 -25.42 1.51 -21.52
CA GLN A 23 -26.18 0.71 -22.47
C GLN A 23 -27.60 1.24 -22.68
N GLN A 24 -28.34 1.47 -21.59
CA GLN A 24 -29.70 2.02 -21.66
C GLN A 24 -29.74 3.40 -22.32
N CYS A 25 -28.74 4.24 -22.08
CA CYS A 25 -28.66 5.56 -22.69
C CYS A 25 -28.46 5.46 -24.21
N VAL A 26 -27.54 4.60 -24.64
CA VAL A 26 -27.27 4.37 -26.07
C VAL A 26 -28.47 3.74 -26.77
N GLU A 27 -29.13 2.77 -26.13
CA GLU A 27 -30.36 2.15 -26.67
C GLU A 27 -31.46 3.21 -26.88
N LYS A 28 -31.70 4.09 -25.90
CA LYS A 28 -32.65 5.20 -26.06
C LYS A 28 -32.27 6.17 -27.17
N CYS A 29 -30.98 6.49 -27.32
CA CYS A 29 -30.52 7.34 -28.42
C CYS A 29 -30.67 6.67 -29.79
N MET A 30 -30.55 5.34 -29.87
CA MET A 30 -30.83 4.58 -31.09
C MET A 30 -32.33 4.55 -31.40
N GLU A 31 -33.17 4.32 -30.39
CA GLU A 31 -34.64 4.35 -30.52
C GLU A 31 -35.15 5.71 -30.97
N ALA A 32 -34.56 6.80 -30.46
CA ALA A 32 -34.86 8.16 -30.86
C ALA A 32 -34.31 8.53 -32.26
N GLY A 33 -33.60 7.63 -32.94
CA GLY A 33 -32.98 7.88 -34.24
C GLY A 33 -31.80 8.86 -34.21
N VAL A 34 -31.32 9.24 -33.02
CA VAL A 34 -30.18 10.16 -32.83
C VAL A 34 -28.86 9.46 -33.20
N LEU A 35 -28.78 8.15 -32.97
CA LEU A 35 -27.60 7.34 -33.27
C LEU A 35 -27.94 6.20 -34.22
N SER A 36 -27.06 5.94 -35.18
CA SER A 36 -27.14 4.72 -35.96
C SER A 36 -26.74 3.50 -35.10
N PRO A 37 -27.24 2.29 -35.43
CA PRO A 37 -26.82 1.07 -34.74
C PRO A 37 -25.32 0.78 -34.79
N LYS A 38 -24.61 1.30 -35.81
CA LYS A 38 -23.15 1.17 -35.92
C LYS A 38 -22.44 2.08 -34.91
N GLU A 39 -22.86 3.33 -34.81
CA GLU A 39 -22.30 4.30 -33.86
C GLU A 39 -22.60 3.90 -32.41
N GLY A 40 -23.83 3.47 -32.10
CA GLY A 40 -24.19 3.00 -30.76
C GLY A 40 -23.31 1.83 -30.30
N LYS A 41 -23.07 0.84 -31.18
CA LYS A 41 -22.15 -0.27 -30.88
C LYS A 41 -20.71 0.19 -30.63
N GLN A 42 -20.23 1.16 -31.41
CA GLN A 42 -18.88 1.69 -31.25
C GLN A 42 -18.74 2.46 -29.92
N ILE A 43 -19.70 3.31 -29.59
CA ILE A 43 -19.74 4.05 -28.31
C ILE A 43 -19.73 3.08 -27.12
N LEU A 44 -20.55 2.03 -27.15
CA LEU A 44 -20.57 1.04 -26.07
C LEU A 44 -19.25 0.29 -25.93
N LYS A 45 -18.60 -0.03 -27.06
CA LYS A 45 -17.28 -0.66 -27.07
C LYS A 45 -16.22 0.25 -26.44
N ASP A 46 -16.25 1.54 -26.74
CA ASP A 46 -15.32 2.52 -26.21
C ASP A 46 -15.53 2.74 -24.71
N VAL A 47 -16.77 2.92 -24.26
CA VAL A 47 -17.12 2.99 -22.82
C VAL A 47 -16.66 1.74 -22.08
N TYR A 48 -16.89 0.55 -22.65
CA TYR A 48 -16.47 -0.70 -22.00
C TYR A 48 -14.95 -0.83 -21.95
N SER A 49 -14.24 -0.38 -22.98
CA SER A 49 -12.79 -0.34 -23.06
C SER A 49 -12.22 0.57 -21.96
N GLU A 50 -12.75 1.80 -21.85
CA GLU A 50 -12.31 2.77 -20.86
C GLU A 50 -12.50 2.26 -19.42
N VAL A 51 -13.72 1.82 -19.08
CA VAL A 51 -14.02 1.27 -17.75
C VAL A 51 -13.11 0.09 -17.41
N THR A 52 -12.77 -0.74 -18.41
CA THR A 52 -11.85 -1.86 -18.22
C THR A 52 -10.41 -1.40 -18.03
N SER A 53 -9.97 -0.39 -18.77
CA SER A 53 -8.63 0.17 -18.69
C SER A 53 -8.38 0.84 -17.33
N GLU A 54 -9.34 1.63 -16.84
CA GLU A 54 -9.30 2.27 -15.53
C GLU A 54 -9.36 1.21 -14.42
N GLY A 55 -10.22 0.20 -14.55
CA GLY A 55 -10.27 -0.94 -13.63
C GLY A 55 -8.92 -1.64 -13.50
N LYS A 56 -8.18 -1.82 -14.61
CA LYS A 56 -6.82 -2.40 -14.59
C LYS A 56 -5.81 -1.49 -13.87
N LYS A 57 -5.86 -0.17 -14.07
CA LYS A 57 -4.99 0.79 -13.38
C LYS A 57 -5.22 0.76 -11.86
N VAL A 58 -6.47 0.79 -11.43
CA VAL A 58 -6.85 0.72 -10.01
C VAL A 58 -6.42 -0.60 -9.40
N ALA A 59 -6.66 -1.74 -10.07
CA ALA A 59 -6.23 -3.05 -9.58
C ALA A 59 -4.70 -3.14 -9.41
N LYS A 60 -3.94 -2.56 -10.34
CA LYS A 60 -2.47 -2.50 -10.27
C LYS A 60 -2.01 -1.66 -9.08
N TYR A 61 -2.63 -0.50 -8.85
CA TYR A 61 -2.34 0.35 -7.70
C TYR A 61 -2.63 -0.36 -6.38
N MET A 62 -3.83 -0.93 -6.24
CA MET A 62 -4.24 -1.68 -5.04
C MET A 62 -3.29 -2.86 -4.74
N LYS A 63 -2.89 -3.62 -5.76
CA LYS A 63 -1.92 -4.72 -5.60
C LYS A 63 -0.57 -4.22 -5.09
N ARG A 64 -0.13 -3.04 -5.49
CA ARG A 64 1.13 -2.43 -5.04
C ARG A 64 1.03 -1.98 -3.58
N GLU A 65 -0.04 -1.28 -3.23
CA GLU A 65 -0.31 -0.82 -1.86
C GLU A 65 -0.43 -1.99 -0.89
N MET A 66 -1.21 -3.02 -1.23
CA MET A 66 -1.33 -4.22 -0.40
C MET A 66 0.02 -4.91 -0.16
N LYS A 67 0.86 -5.04 -1.20
CA LYS A 67 2.21 -5.62 -1.06
C LYS A 67 3.10 -4.78 -0.15
N SER A 68 3.03 -3.45 -0.27
CA SER A 68 3.79 -2.52 0.58
C SER A 68 3.39 -2.66 2.05
N GLU A 69 2.09 -2.60 2.33
CA GLU A 69 1.55 -2.73 3.69
C GLU A 69 1.83 -4.10 4.32
N MET A 70 1.65 -5.18 3.55
CA MET A 70 2.04 -6.54 3.99
C MET A 70 3.53 -6.63 4.29
N GLY A 71 4.39 -5.99 3.49
CA GLY A 71 5.82 -5.95 3.72
C GLY A 71 6.20 -5.22 5.01
N LYS A 72 5.57 -4.08 5.29
CA LYS A 72 5.75 -3.34 6.55
C LYS A 72 5.28 -4.17 7.74
N ALA A 73 4.10 -4.77 7.65
CA ALA A 73 3.55 -5.63 8.70
C ALA A 73 4.47 -6.81 9.02
N ARG A 74 5.00 -7.51 8.00
CA ARG A 74 5.97 -8.60 8.17
C ARG A 74 7.25 -8.16 8.87
N LYS A 75 7.83 -7.01 8.48
CA LYS A 75 9.02 -6.47 9.15
C LYS A 75 8.76 -6.12 10.61
N TYR A 76 7.56 -5.62 10.92
CA TYR A 76 7.19 -5.30 12.29
C TYR A 76 7.00 -6.55 13.16
N THR A 77 6.30 -7.58 12.65
CA THR A 77 6.13 -8.84 13.37
C THR A 77 7.45 -9.57 13.58
N GLU A 78 8.35 -9.58 12.59
CA GLU A 78 9.69 -10.15 12.74
C GLU A 78 10.49 -9.46 13.84
N LYS A 79 10.46 -8.12 13.91
CA LYS A 79 11.09 -7.37 15.00
C LYS A 79 10.49 -7.70 16.37
N LYS A 80 9.16 -7.88 16.46
CA LYS A 80 8.48 -8.22 17.71
C LYS A 80 8.84 -9.62 18.18
N LEU A 81 8.88 -10.60 17.28
CA LEU A 81 9.31 -11.98 17.57
C LEU A 81 10.76 -12.03 18.04
N LYS A 82 11.69 -11.34 17.35
CA LYS A 82 13.09 -11.25 17.78
C LYS A 82 13.25 -10.62 19.16
N LYS A 83 12.42 -9.63 19.52
CA LYS A 83 12.41 -9.04 20.87
C LYS A 83 11.84 -9.98 21.93
N MET A 84 10.83 -10.78 21.61
CA MET A 84 10.28 -11.79 22.53
C MET A 84 11.25 -12.94 22.77
N ALA A 85 11.96 -13.41 21.73
CA ALA A 85 12.98 -14.46 21.82
C ALA A 85 14.23 -14.03 22.61
N LYS A 86 14.50 -12.72 22.70
CA LYS A 86 15.61 -12.16 23.51
C LYS A 86 15.26 -11.91 24.97
N LYS A 87 14.05 -12.19 25.45
CA LYS A 87 13.80 -12.20 26.89
C LYS A 87 14.64 -13.34 27.48
N PRO A 88 15.55 -13.08 28.43
CA PRO A 88 16.16 -14.18 29.16
C PRO A 88 15.02 -14.96 29.80
N SER A 89 14.98 -16.27 29.58
CA SER A 89 14.17 -17.12 30.45
C SER A 89 14.65 -16.79 31.86
N LYS A 90 13.81 -16.13 32.65
CA LYS A 90 14.11 -15.98 34.07
C LYS A 90 14.11 -17.41 34.58
N LYS A 91 15.29 -18.02 34.66
CA LYS A 91 15.53 -19.19 35.50
C LYS A 91 15.01 -18.76 36.86
N SER A 92 13.93 -19.39 37.31
CA SER A 92 13.30 -19.19 38.61
C SER A 92 14.25 -19.67 39.70
N GLY A 93 15.39 -18.99 39.84
CA GLY A 93 16.34 -19.18 40.92
C GLY A 93 15.81 -18.43 42.13
N LYS A 94 15.03 -19.13 42.95
CA LYS A 94 14.72 -18.75 44.32
C LYS A 94 16.04 -18.53 45.07
N SER A 95 16.47 -17.29 45.23
CA SER A 95 17.55 -16.94 46.16
C SER A 95 17.08 -15.81 47.07
N THR A 96 16.55 -16.19 48.21
CA THR A 96 16.39 -15.33 49.38
C THR A 96 17.79 -14.91 49.83
N LYS A 97 18.25 -13.69 49.49
CA LYS A 97 19.43 -13.11 50.14
C LYS A 97 19.03 -11.84 50.88
N LYS A 98 19.27 -11.90 52.19
CA LYS A 98 18.86 -10.97 53.24
C LYS A 98 19.32 -9.53 52.99
N ARG A 99 18.52 -8.61 53.55
CA ARG A 99 18.78 -7.19 53.82
C ARG A 99 20.24 -6.89 54.20
N SER A 100 20.80 -5.84 53.59
CA SER A 100 21.72 -4.96 54.31
C SER A 100 21.67 -3.53 53.75
N SER A 101 21.70 -2.61 54.70
CA SER A 101 21.46 -1.18 54.69
C SER A 101 22.47 -0.31 53.91
N LYS A 102 21.96 0.84 53.44
CA LYS A 102 22.62 2.16 53.29
C LYS A 102 24.03 2.22 52.67
N LYS A 103 24.11 2.85 51.49
CA LYS A 103 25.05 3.97 51.26
C LYS A 103 24.55 4.86 50.10
N SER A 104 24.11 6.07 50.43
CA SER A 104 23.78 7.16 49.51
C SER A 104 25.06 7.73 48.90
N GLY A 105 25.32 7.42 47.62
CA GLY A 105 26.47 7.90 46.87
C GLY A 105 26.08 8.95 45.84
N LYS A 106 26.32 10.22 46.18
CA LYS A 106 26.67 11.38 45.34
C LYS A 106 26.26 11.34 43.85
N LYS A 107 25.30 12.20 43.48
CA LYS A 107 24.91 12.54 42.11
C LYS A 107 25.98 13.44 41.50
N SER A 108 26.81 12.93 40.58
CA SER A 108 27.71 13.74 39.75
C SER A 108 27.08 13.97 38.37
N THR A 109 26.53 15.18 38.19
CA THR A 109 26.19 15.73 36.89
C THR A 109 27.46 16.21 36.20
N SER A 110 27.88 15.51 35.14
CA SER A 110 28.73 16.05 34.08
C SER A 110 28.25 15.33 32.80
N GLY A 111 27.98 15.96 31.66
CA GLY A 111 28.29 17.29 31.18
C GLY A 111 28.63 17.10 29.70
N LYS A 112 27.86 17.76 28.82
CA LYS A 112 28.23 18.15 27.45
C LYS A 112 28.70 17.07 26.45
N GLY A 113 27.98 17.05 25.32
CA GLY A 113 28.66 17.14 24.02
C GLY A 113 28.28 16.10 22.99
N LYS A 114 27.20 16.34 22.23
CA LYS A 114 27.20 16.02 20.79
C LYS A 114 26.56 17.15 20.00
N SER A 115 27.48 17.93 19.44
CA SER A 115 27.36 18.87 18.33
C SER A 115 26.20 18.61 17.36
N LYS A 116 25.46 19.69 17.07
CA LYS A 116 24.81 19.90 15.77
C LYS A 116 25.87 20.01 14.67
N LYS A 117 25.74 19.24 13.59
CA LYS A 117 26.17 19.56 12.22
C LYS A 117 25.40 18.61 11.28
N SER A 118 24.28 19.07 10.71
CA SER A 118 24.16 19.76 9.41
C SER A 118 24.24 18.80 8.21
N SER A 119 23.08 18.67 7.55
CA SER A 119 22.92 18.68 6.09
C SER A 119 23.98 17.98 5.22
N SER A 120 23.59 16.86 4.61
CA SER A 120 24.03 16.56 3.23
C SER A 120 22.94 15.80 2.48
N LYS A 121 22.19 16.61 1.73
CA LYS A 121 21.30 16.26 0.62
C LYS A 121 22.10 15.50 -0.44
N SER A 122 22.05 14.16 -0.44
CA SER A 122 22.60 13.34 -1.53
C SER A 122 21.48 13.00 -2.52
N SER A 123 21.33 13.84 -3.54
CA SER A 123 20.57 13.55 -4.74
C SER A 123 21.37 12.56 -5.61
N LYS A 124 20.92 11.31 -5.69
CA LYS A 124 21.40 10.39 -6.74
C LYS A 124 20.32 10.22 -7.80
N LYS A 125 20.37 11.12 -8.78
CA LYS A 125 19.85 10.90 -10.15
C LYS A 125 20.40 9.54 -10.62
N ARG A 126 19.51 8.59 -10.94
CA ARG A 126 19.86 7.41 -11.72
C ARG A 126 19.16 7.52 -13.06
N SER A 127 19.87 8.11 -14.00
CA SER A 127 19.55 8.16 -15.41
C SER A 127 19.49 6.74 -16.01
N GLY A 128 18.66 6.59 -17.03
CA GLY A 128 18.88 5.65 -18.12
C GLY A 128 18.56 4.18 -17.86
N ARG A 129 17.33 3.78 -18.17
CA ARG A 129 17.13 2.44 -18.73
C ARG A 129 16.37 2.53 -20.05
N LYS A 130 17.18 2.51 -21.10
CA LYS A 130 16.87 2.45 -22.54
C LYS A 130 15.76 1.44 -22.82
N SER A 131 14.81 1.91 -23.61
CA SER A 131 13.83 1.18 -24.41
C SER A 131 14.54 0.27 -25.41
N SER A 132 14.32 -1.04 -25.32
CA SER A 132 14.49 -1.96 -26.46
C SER A 132 13.11 -2.40 -26.92
N ARG A 133 12.59 -1.63 -27.88
CA ARG A 133 11.42 -1.94 -28.70
C ARG A 133 11.80 -3.12 -29.60
N LYS A 134 11.42 -4.34 -29.22
CA LYS A 134 11.57 -5.52 -30.05
C LYS A 134 10.36 -5.61 -30.99
N SER A 135 10.50 -5.03 -32.16
CA SER A 135 9.70 -5.33 -33.34
C SER A 135 9.92 -6.80 -33.72
N LYS A 136 8.83 -7.58 -33.77
CA LYS A 136 8.79 -8.81 -34.55
C LYS A 136 7.78 -8.56 -35.68
N LYS A 137 8.31 -8.55 -36.90
CA LYS A 137 7.60 -9.01 -38.09
C LYS A 137 7.21 -10.47 -37.89
#